data_AF-A0A1V2A8Y0-F1
#
_entry.id   AF-A0A1V2A8Y0-F1
#
_cell.length_a   1.000
_cell.length_b   1.000
_cell.length_c   1.000
_cell.angle_alpha   90.00
_cell.angle_beta   90.00
_cell.angle_gamma   90.00
#
_symmetry.space_group_name_H-M   'P 1'
#
loop_
_entity.id
_entity.type
_entity.pdbx_description
1 polymer ?
#
loop_
_entity_poly.entity_id
_entity_poly.type
_entity_poly.pdbx_seq_one_letter_code
_entity_poly.pdbx_strand_id
1 'polypeptide(L)'
;MKKIVVLDAGHGLPDLGAIGYLIEYEWTLKIVREVVNRLPDEIKVVLTRIGRRALHKVKTNDLNTRCAISNNANADLFVSIHLNAGDGTGYETLVYSPNEKGNAVHSEIAKTLGKYGVKDRGIKIRTDLAILKDTKATALLLECLFLDSEEDVKKLQNSAFFSDFCQAIVIGISKALGVTVKTTVGEGNRETPSRIHKKAVEWARMNSIFDGSDPAEPITRQQVLQMIYNDNKRKGTL
;
A
#
# COMPACT_ATOMS: atom_id res chain seq x y z
N MET A 1 -16.91 15.13 3.44
CA MET A 1 -15.55 15.18 2.84
C MET A 1 -14.98 13.77 2.75
N LYS A 2 -14.17 13.45 1.73
CA LYS A 2 -13.50 12.14 1.64
C LYS A 2 -12.42 12.03 2.71
N LYS A 3 -12.29 10.85 3.32
CA LYS A 3 -11.21 10.55 4.27
C LYS A 3 -9.90 10.41 3.53
N ILE A 4 -8.82 10.96 4.08
CA ILE A 4 -7.50 11.01 3.45
C ILE A 4 -6.55 10.09 4.22
N VAL A 5 -6.01 9.08 3.54
CA VAL A 5 -4.90 8.28 4.05
C VAL A 5 -3.65 8.58 3.25
N VAL A 6 -2.53 8.75 3.94
CA VAL A 6 -1.21 8.73 3.33
C VAL A 6 -0.61 7.37 3.57
N LEU A 7 -0.24 6.70 2.47
CA LEU A 7 0.50 5.45 2.51
C LEU A 7 1.96 5.73 2.18
N ASP A 8 2.82 5.35 3.10
CA ASP A 8 4.24 5.53 3.01
C ASP A 8 4.93 4.18 2.79
N ALA A 9 5.60 4.02 1.65
CA ALA A 9 6.47 2.88 1.42
C ALA A 9 7.86 3.22 1.98
N GLY A 10 8.23 2.60 3.11
CA GLY A 10 9.51 2.82 3.78
C GLY A 10 10.70 2.76 2.83
N HIS A 11 11.75 3.53 3.14
CA HIS A 11 13.01 3.57 2.36
C HIS A 11 12.81 3.95 0.88
N GLY A 12 13.80 3.66 0.04
CA GLY A 12 13.84 3.96 -1.39
C GLY A 12 15.24 4.35 -1.81
N LEU A 13 15.65 3.97 -3.02
CA LEU A 13 17.00 4.22 -3.53
C LEU A 13 17.42 5.70 -3.33
N PRO A 14 18.63 5.95 -2.78
CA PRO A 14 19.69 4.97 -2.51
C PRO A 14 19.58 4.21 -1.17
N ASP A 15 18.62 4.56 -0.31
CA ASP A 15 18.37 3.87 0.96
C ASP A 15 17.62 2.54 0.69
N LEU A 16 18.33 1.42 0.85
CA LEU A 16 17.77 0.09 0.62
C LEU A 16 16.87 -0.38 1.78
N GLY A 17 17.01 0.24 2.96
CA GLY A 17 16.55 -0.33 4.21
C GLY A 17 17.32 -1.58 4.59
N ALA A 18 16.69 -2.46 5.36
CA ALA A 18 17.25 -3.74 5.71
C ALA A 18 17.42 -4.65 4.47
N ILE A 19 18.47 -5.47 4.52
CA ILE A 19 18.85 -6.43 3.48
C ILE A 19 19.00 -7.80 4.15
N GLY A 20 18.25 -8.78 3.65
CA GLY A 20 18.27 -10.17 4.10
C GLY A 20 17.99 -11.08 2.93
N TYR A 21 17.03 -12.00 3.05
CA TYR A 21 16.55 -12.77 1.89
C TYR A 21 15.77 -11.92 0.89
N LEU A 22 15.27 -10.77 1.35
CA LEU A 22 14.57 -9.76 0.56
C LEU A 22 15.20 -8.38 0.82
N ILE A 23 14.86 -7.39 -0.01
CA ILE A 23 15.28 -6.00 0.18
C ILE A 23 14.07 -5.14 0.57
N GLU A 24 14.17 -4.42 1.67
CA GLU A 24 13.03 -3.75 2.31
C GLU A 24 12.31 -2.77 1.39
N TYR A 25 13.01 -1.84 0.74
CA TYR A 25 12.35 -0.80 -0.07
C TYR A 25 11.53 -1.36 -1.25
N GLU A 26 11.86 -2.56 -1.74
CA GLU A 26 11.12 -3.22 -2.81
C GLU A 26 9.81 -3.81 -2.28
N TRP A 27 9.86 -4.45 -1.12
CA TRP A 27 8.72 -5.12 -0.51
C TRP A 27 7.73 -4.16 0.13
N THR A 28 8.21 -3.09 0.76
CA THR A 28 7.35 -1.99 1.22
C THR A 28 6.57 -1.38 0.05
N LEU A 29 7.21 -1.17 -1.10
CA LEU A 29 6.55 -0.68 -2.31
C LEU A 29 5.52 -1.68 -2.86
N LYS A 30 5.86 -2.98 -2.82
CA LYS A 30 4.95 -4.06 -3.26
C LYS A 30 3.69 -4.10 -2.40
N ILE A 31 3.82 -4.08 -1.07
CA ILE A 31 2.70 -4.09 -0.13
C ILE A 31 1.83 -2.84 -0.32
N VAL A 32 2.45 -1.64 -0.38
CA VAL A 32 1.71 -0.38 -0.55
C VAL A 32 0.89 -0.40 -1.84
N ARG A 33 1.44 -0.90 -2.96
CA ARG A 33 0.69 -1.01 -4.23
C ARG A 33 -0.53 -1.91 -4.11
N GLU A 34 -0.42 -3.06 -3.45
CA GLU A 34 -1.55 -3.95 -3.19
C GLU A 34 -2.63 -3.28 -2.33
N VAL A 35 -2.23 -2.60 -1.26
CA VAL A 35 -3.15 -1.89 -0.37
C VAL A 35 -3.89 -0.78 -1.14
N VAL A 36 -3.17 0.03 -1.94
CA VAL A 36 -3.78 1.08 -2.78
C VAL A 36 -4.84 0.53 -3.73
N ASN A 37 -4.56 -0.62 -4.32
CA ASN A 37 -5.43 -1.26 -5.31
C ASN A 37 -6.77 -1.74 -4.73
N ARG A 38 -6.79 -2.02 -3.43
CA ARG A 38 -7.92 -2.63 -2.71
C ARG A 38 -8.67 -1.64 -1.81
N LEU A 39 -8.10 -0.46 -1.54
CA LEU A 39 -8.77 0.57 -0.75
C LEU A 39 -10.03 1.12 -1.45
N PRO A 40 -11.13 1.34 -0.71
CA PRO A 40 -12.39 1.87 -1.26
C PRO A 40 -12.23 3.30 -1.81
N ASP A 41 -13.08 3.68 -2.78
CA ASP A 41 -12.98 4.96 -3.49
C ASP A 41 -13.41 6.18 -2.64
N GLU A 42 -14.11 5.92 -1.55
CA GLU A 42 -14.43 6.84 -0.46
C GLU A 42 -13.17 7.34 0.26
N ILE A 43 -12.07 6.56 0.20
CA ILE A 43 -10.76 6.93 0.76
C ILE A 43 -9.89 7.55 -0.34
N LYS A 44 -9.54 8.83 -0.15
CA LYS A 44 -8.49 9.49 -0.93
C LYS A 44 -7.14 8.98 -0.44
N VAL A 45 -6.35 8.43 -1.35
CA VAL A 45 -5.01 7.92 -1.06
C VAL A 45 -3.97 8.89 -1.59
N VAL A 46 -3.02 9.26 -0.74
CA VAL A 46 -1.81 10.00 -1.09
C VAL A 46 -0.63 9.07 -0.86
N LEU A 47 0.31 9.01 -1.80
CA LEU A 47 1.51 8.18 -1.69
C LEU A 47 2.71 9.07 -1.44
N THR A 48 3.60 8.66 -0.52
CA THR A 48 4.91 9.34 -0.39
C THR A 48 5.78 9.06 -1.60
N ARG A 49 5.80 7.83 -2.11
CA ARG A 49 6.49 7.45 -3.36
C ARG A 49 5.72 6.40 -4.16
N ILE A 50 5.87 6.46 -5.48
CA ILE A 50 5.27 5.50 -6.44
C ILE A 50 6.31 4.55 -7.06
N GLY A 51 7.59 4.93 -6.97
CA GLY A 51 8.72 4.24 -7.60
C GLY A 51 9.78 3.82 -6.61
N ARG A 52 10.91 3.37 -7.15
CA ARG A 52 12.02 2.79 -6.38
C ARG A 52 12.85 3.83 -5.62
N ARG A 53 12.73 5.13 -5.92
CA ARG A 53 13.57 6.18 -5.34
C ARG A 53 12.94 6.75 -4.07
N ALA A 54 13.80 7.06 -3.10
CA ALA A 54 13.45 7.92 -1.98
C ALA A 54 13.13 9.34 -2.46
N LEU A 55 12.50 10.13 -1.58
CA LEU A 55 12.16 11.52 -1.84
C LEU A 55 13.38 12.43 -1.73
N HIS A 56 14.40 11.98 -1.00
CA HIS A 56 15.67 12.68 -0.88
C HIS A 56 16.83 11.72 -0.61
N LYS A 57 18.06 12.09 -1.00
CA LYS A 57 19.26 11.26 -0.77
C LYS A 57 19.73 11.28 0.70
N VAL A 58 19.58 12.43 1.36
CA VAL A 58 19.85 12.61 2.80
C VAL A 58 18.63 12.11 3.60
N LYS A 59 18.86 11.14 4.50
CA LYS A 59 17.81 10.45 5.26
C LYS A 59 16.89 11.39 6.04
N THR A 60 17.45 12.37 6.76
CA THR A 60 16.64 13.33 7.54
C THR A 60 15.69 14.12 6.64
N ASN A 61 16.17 14.60 5.49
CA ASN A 61 15.33 15.32 4.53
C ASN A 61 14.29 14.40 3.89
N ASP A 62 14.61 13.12 3.66
CA ASP A 62 13.65 12.13 3.15
C ASP A 62 12.50 11.94 4.16
N LEU A 63 12.80 11.70 5.43
CA LEU A 63 11.81 11.58 6.50
C LEU A 63 10.97 12.86 6.65
N ASN A 64 11.61 14.03 6.68
CA ASN A 64 10.92 15.33 6.74
C ASN A 64 9.96 15.52 5.55
N THR A 65 10.36 15.09 4.35
CA THR A 65 9.51 15.19 3.16
C THR A 65 8.30 14.26 3.26
N ARG A 66 8.44 13.05 3.81
CA ARG A 66 7.32 12.12 4.05
C ARG A 66 6.31 12.73 5.02
N CYS A 67 6.78 13.30 6.13
CA CYS A 67 5.92 14.02 7.09
C CYS A 67 5.22 15.21 6.43
N ALA A 68 5.95 16.01 5.65
CA ALA A 68 5.41 17.18 4.95
C ALA A 68 4.31 16.79 3.96
N ILE A 69 4.46 15.70 3.20
CA ILE A 69 3.41 15.18 2.30
C ILE A 69 2.12 14.90 3.08
N SER A 70 2.24 14.23 4.24
CA SER A 70 1.09 13.92 5.08
C SER A 70 0.42 15.17 5.64
N ASN A 71 1.23 16.07 6.19
CA ASN A 71 0.77 17.30 6.83
C ASN A 71 0.10 18.24 5.81
N ASN A 72 0.69 18.40 4.62
CA ASN A 72 0.14 19.25 3.55
C ASN A 72 -1.14 18.66 2.95
N ALA A 73 -1.28 17.33 2.95
CA ALA A 73 -2.51 16.68 2.51
C ALA A 73 -3.65 16.79 3.53
N ASN A 74 -3.38 17.28 4.75
CA ASN A 74 -4.29 17.24 5.91
C ASN A 74 -4.84 15.82 6.12
N ALA A 75 -3.94 14.83 6.12
CA ALA A 75 -4.34 13.43 6.21
C ALA A 75 -5.07 13.11 7.52
N ASP A 76 -6.08 12.25 7.45
CA ASP A 76 -6.75 11.69 8.63
C ASP A 76 -5.91 10.56 9.26
N LEU A 77 -5.09 9.88 8.45
CA LEU A 77 -4.25 8.76 8.88
C LEU A 77 -2.98 8.70 8.01
N PHE A 78 -1.84 8.46 8.65
CA PHE A 78 -0.58 8.14 7.99
C PHE A 78 -0.17 6.72 8.36
N VAL A 79 0.09 5.87 7.35
CA VAL A 79 0.54 4.50 7.56
C VAL A 79 1.82 4.28 6.78
N SER A 80 2.92 4.09 7.50
CA SER A 80 4.21 3.71 6.95
C SER A 80 4.38 2.20 7.02
N ILE A 81 4.77 1.59 5.89
CA ILE A 81 4.97 0.16 5.74
C ILE A 81 6.47 -0.10 5.70
N HIS A 82 6.92 -0.99 6.58
CA HIS A 82 8.32 -1.41 6.76
C HIS A 82 8.40 -2.94 6.90
N LEU A 83 9.63 -3.47 6.88
CA LEU A 83 9.92 -4.85 7.26
C LEU A 83 11.06 -4.84 8.27
N ASN A 84 10.93 -5.70 9.27
CA ASN A 84 11.89 -5.76 10.36
C ASN A 84 13.13 -6.56 9.97
N ALA A 85 14.18 -6.43 10.76
CA ALA A 85 15.38 -7.27 10.74
C ALA A 85 16.01 -7.31 12.14
N GLY A 86 16.81 -8.34 12.42
CA GLY A 86 17.49 -8.55 13.70
C GLY A 86 17.07 -9.84 14.39
N ASP A 87 17.18 -10.97 13.69
CA ASP A 87 17.01 -12.34 14.24
C ASP A 87 15.65 -12.61 14.92
N GLY A 88 14.60 -11.91 14.50
CA GLY A 88 13.24 -12.05 15.02
C GLY A 88 12.26 -12.66 14.01
N THR A 89 11.02 -12.84 14.45
CA THR A 89 9.87 -13.15 13.59
C THR A 89 8.62 -12.41 14.07
N GLY A 90 7.68 -12.22 13.14
CA GLY A 90 6.34 -11.73 13.42
C GLY A 90 6.08 -10.27 13.06
N TYR A 91 4.83 -9.87 13.28
CA TYR A 91 4.29 -8.55 12.95
C TYR A 91 4.21 -7.64 14.17
N GLU A 92 4.56 -6.35 14.04
CA GLU A 92 4.28 -5.31 15.05
C GLU A 92 3.75 -4.02 14.43
N THR A 93 3.07 -3.23 15.26
CA THR A 93 2.68 -1.86 14.93
C THR A 93 3.38 -0.89 15.88
N LEU A 94 4.05 0.11 15.34
CA LEU A 94 4.70 1.16 16.11
C LEU A 94 3.86 2.44 16.06
N VAL A 95 3.71 3.09 17.22
CA VAL A 95 2.93 4.33 17.38
C VAL A 95 3.68 5.31 18.28
N TYR A 96 3.46 6.61 18.09
CA TYR A 96 4.05 7.63 19.00
C TYR A 96 3.41 7.59 20.39
N SER A 97 2.10 7.34 20.44
CA SER A 97 1.31 7.20 21.66
C SER A 97 0.11 6.27 21.40
N PRO A 98 -0.53 5.72 22.44
CA PRO A 98 -1.76 4.94 22.29
C PRO A 98 -2.82 5.72 21.51
N ASN A 99 -3.48 5.06 20.56
CA ASN A 99 -4.54 5.67 19.75
C ASN A 99 -5.47 4.60 19.17
N GLU A 100 -6.76 4.94 19.02
CA GLU A 100 -7.80 3.99 18.57
C GLU A 100 -7.60 3.53 17.13
N LYS A 101 -7.06 4.38 16.26
CA LYS A 101 -6.80 4.03 14.85
C LYS A 101 -5.73 2.96 14.72
N GLY A 102 -4.67 3.04 15.52
CA GLY A 102 -3.64 2.01 15.63
C GLY A 102 -4.20 0.70 16.13
N ASN A 103 -5.06 0.73 17.15
CA ASN A 103 -5.77 -0.45 17.65
C ASN A 103 -6.66 -1.09 16.56
N ALA A 104 -7.40 -0.27 15.80
CA ALA A 104 -8.26 -0.73 14.72
C ALA A 104 -7.44 -1.39 13.60
N VAL A 105 -6.34 -0.77 13.16
CA VAL A 105 -5.48 -1.35 12.10
C VAL A 105 -4.81 -2.64 12.60
N HIS A 106 -4.21 -2.60 13.78
CA HIS A 106 -3.49 -3.75 14.34
C HIS A 106 -4.41 -4.95 14.57
N SER A 107 -5.59 -4.74 15.19
CA SER A 107 -6.52 -5.82 15.50
C SER A 107 -7.09 -6.52 14.26
N GLU A 108 -7.26 -5.82 13.13
CA GLU A 108 -7.66 -6.48 11.88
C GLU A 108 -6.53 -7.32 11.27
N ILE A 109 -5.30 -6.83 11.33
CA ILE A 109 -4.14 -7.60 10.86
C ILE A 109 -3.94 -8.84 11.74
N ALA A 110 -4.03 -8.68 13.07
CA ALA A 110 -3.89 -9.77 14.05
C ALA A 110 -4.82 -10.96 13.77
N LYS A 111 -6.05 -10.73 13.28
CA LYS A 111 -7.00 -11.81 12.91
C LYS A 111 -6.48 -12.73 11.80
N THR A 112 -5.58 -12.25 10.95
CA THR A 112 -4.99 -13.06 9.87
C THR A 112 -3.74 -13.82 10.32
N LEU A 113 -3.03 -13.34 11.35
CA LEU A 113 -1.71 -13.87 11.72
C LEU A 113 -1.76 -15.33 12.15
N GLY A 114 -2.73 -15.69 13.00
CA GLY A 114 -2.88 -17.05 13.53
C GLY A 114 -3.08 -18.10 12.44
N LYS A 115 -3.79 -17.77 11.35
CA LYS A 115 -4.02 -18.65 10.19
C LYS A 115 -2.72 -19.09 9.51
N TYR A 116 -1.67 -18.29 9.61
CA TYR A 116 -0.40 -18.49 8.91
C TYR A 116 0.79 -18.70 9.87
N GLY A 117 0.53 -18.90 11.17
CA GLY A 117 1.58 -19.06 12.16
C GLY A 117 2.51 -17.83 12.26
N VAL A 118 1.99 -16.63 12.01
CA VAL A 118 2.76 -15.39 12.23
C VAL A 118 2.63 -15.00 13.70
N LYS A 119 3.76 -14.72 14.33
CA LYS A 119 3.79 -14.20 15.70
C LYS A 119 3.23 -12.77 15.73
N ASP A 120 2.23 -12.54 16.56
CA ASP A 120 1.79 -11.19 16.90
C ASP A 120 2.72 -10.63 17.99
N ARG A 121 3.38 -9.51 17.71
CA ARG A 121 4.30 -8.83 18.63
C ARG A 121 3.67 -7.57 19.24
N GLY A 122 2.40 -7.32 18.96
CA GLY A 122 1.60 -6.25 19.55
C GLY A 122 1.93 -4.86 19.02
N ILE A 123 1.37 -3.88 19.72
CA ILE A 123 1.59 -2.45 19.48
C ILE A 123 2.72 -1.97 20.40
N LYS A 124 3.67 -1.20 19.87
CA LYS A 124 4.78 -0.63 20.64
C LYS A 124 4.81 0.88 20.54
N ILE A 125 5.10 1.54 21.66
CA ILE A 125 5.29 2.98 21.71
C ILE A 125 6.73 3.30 21.32
N ARG A 126 6.90 4.16 20.31
CA ARG A 126 8.19 4.60 19.77
C ARG A 126 8.18 6.12 19.59
N THR A 127 8.77 6.82 20.56
CA THR A 127 8.83 8.29 20.59
C THR A 127 10.06 8.87 19.87
N ASP A 128 10.97 8.01 19.43
CA ASP A 128 12.23 8.34 18.75
C ASP A 128 12.11 8.38 17.21
N LEU A 129 11.04 7.82 16.65
CA LEU A 129 10.85 7.75 15.20
C LEU A 129 10.27 9.04 14.64
N ALA A 130 11.06 9.76 13.83
CA ALA A 130 10.69 11.06 13.26
C ALA A 130 9.33 11.03 12.53
N ILE A 131 9.05 9.99 11.74
CA ILE A 131 7.78 9.88 11.01
C ILE A 131 6.54 9.73 11.91
N LEU A 132 6.71 9.15 13.11
CA LEU A 132 5.63 9.05 14.09
C LEU A 132 5.47 10.36 14.88
N LYS A 133 6.59 11.03 15.16
CA LYS A 133 6.65 12.26 15.96
C LYS A 133 6.21 13.51 15.20
N ASP A 134 6.68 13.68 13.95
CA ASP A 134 6.57 14.95 13.22
C ASP A 134 5.38 14.98 12.23
N THR A 135 4.64 13.87 12.15
CA THR A 135 3.39 13.78 11.38
C THR A 135 2.20 14.23 12.25
N LYS A 136 1.42 15.20 11.76
CA LYS A 136 0.24 15.77 12.46
C LYS A 136 -0.95 14.83 12.47
N ALA A 137 -1.14 14.05 11.41
CA ALA A 137 -2.13 12.99 11.35
C ALA A 137 -1.79 11.89 12.37
N THR A 138 -2.75 11.07 12.77
CA THR A 138 -2.42 9.83 13.49
C THR A 138 -1.47 9.00 12.63
N ALA A 139 -0.28 8.70 13.14
CA ALA A 139 0.78 8.01 12.40
C ALA A 139 1.01 6.61 12.96
N LEU A 140 1.04 5.63 12.06
CA LEU A 140 1.34 4.22 12.33
C LEU A 140 2.55 3.81 11.48
N LEU A 141 3.43 2.99 12.04
CA LEU A 141 4.46 2.28 11.29
C LEU A 141 4.23 0.78 11.47
N LEU A 142 3.98 0.08 10.37
CA LEU A 142 3.73 -1.35 10.36
C LEU A 142 5.02 -2.08 9.99
N GLU A 143 5.53 -2.91 10.90
CA GLU A 143 6.65 -3.81 10.64
C GLU A 143 6.10 -5.16 10.17
N CYS A 144 6.03 -5.33 8.85
CA CYS A 144 5.28 -6.37 8.17
C CYS A 144 6.02 -7.73 8.08
N LEU A 145 6.61 -8.20 9.20
CA LEU A 145 7.47 -9.39 9.34
C LEU A 145 8.97 -9.10 9.14
N PHE A 146 9.82 -10.10 9.45
CA PHE A 146 11.28 -10.02 9.39
C PHE A 146 11.81 -10.50 8.04
N LEU A 147 12.58 -9.66 7.34
CA LEU A 147 13.10 -9.98 6.00
C LEU A 147 14.39 -10.83 5.99
N ASP A 148 15.02 -10.96 7.15
CA ASP A 148 16.20 -11.78 7.43
C ASP A 148 15.84 -13.11 8.10
N SER A 149 14.55 -13.38 8.34
CA SER A 149 14.06 -14.68 8.77
C SER A 149 13.51 -15.47 7.59
N GLU A 150 14.08 -16.65 7.35
CA GLU A 150 13.64 -17.54 6.27
C GLU A 150 12.15 -17.94 6.41
N GLU A 151 11.68 -18.12 7.64
CA GLU A 151 10.29 -18.48 7.93
C GLU A 151 9.32 -17.37 7.54
N ASP A 152 9.60 -16.14 7.95
CA ASP A 152 8.77 -14.98 7.65
C ASP A 152 8.81 -14.61 6.16
N VAL A 153 9.97 -14.75 5.52
CA VAL A 153 10.13 -14.56 4.07
C VAL A 153 9.30 -15.56 3.27
N LYS A 154 9.29 -16.85 3.67
CA LYS A 154 8.42 -17.87 3.05
C LYS A 154 6.95 -17.50 3.18
N LYS A 155 6.53 -16.93 4.31
CA LYS A 155 5.15 -16.44 4.49
C LYS A 155 4.88 -15.25 3.57
N LEU A 156 5.74 -14.24 3.54
CA LEU A 156 5.61 -13.08 2.65
C LEU A 156 5.54 -13.45 1.15
N GLN A 157 6.25 -14.51 0.74
CA GLN A 157 6.22 -15.04 -0.63
C GLN A 157 4.99 -15.93 -0.91
N ASN A 158 4.30 -16.41 0.12
CA ASN A 158 3.04 -17.14 -0.05
C ASN A 158 1.94 -16.18 -0.51
N SER A 159 1.40 -16.42 -1.71
CA SER A 159 0.40 -15.53 -2.33
C SER A 159 -0.89 -15.40 -1.53
N ALA A 160 -1.33 -16.48 -0.87
CA ALA A 160 -2.53 -16.47 -0.03
C ALA A 160 -2.31 -15.60 1.22
N PHE A 161 -1.20 -15.80 1.94
CA PHE A 161 -0.84 -14.95 3.08
C PHE A 161 -0.72 -13.49 2.66
N PHE A 162 0.06 -13.22 1.60
CA PHE A 162 0.31 -11.86 1.14
C PHE A 162 -0.98 -11.13 0.78
N SER A 163 -1.91 -11.82 0.10
CA SER A 163 -3.22 -11.27 -0.24
C SER A 163 -4.07 -11.01 1.01
N ASP A 164 -4.20 -11.98 1.91
CA ASP A 164 -4.99 -11.85 3.14
C ASP A 164 -4.43 -10.74 4.05
N PHE A 165 -3.11 -10.65 4.17
CA PHE A 165 -2.42 -9.64 4.95
C PHE A 165 -2.65 -8.23 4.38
N CYS A 166 -2.50 -8.04 3.06
CA CYS A 166 -2.81 -6.76 2.41
C CYS A 166 -4.30 -6.40 2.56
N GLN A 167 -5.20 -7.39 2.46
CA GLN A 167 -6.63 -7.18 2.68
C GLN A 167 -6.92 -6.77 4.14
N ALA A 168 -6.21 -7.35 5.11
CA ALA A 168 -6.36 -6.97 6.51
C ALA A 168 -5.89 -5.54 6.78
N ILE A 169 -4.80 -5.09 6.15
CA ILE A 169 -4.37 -3.68 6.18
C ILE A 169 -5.47 -2.77 5.63
N VAL A 170 -6.07 -3.13 4.49
CA VAL A 170 -7.16 -2.36 3.85
C VAL A 170 -8.38 -2.24 4.77
N ILE A 171 -8.81 -3.35 5.38
CA ILE A 171 -9.95 -3.37 6.30
C ILE A 171 -9.63 -2.56 7.56
N GLY A 172 -8.42 -2.72 8.11
CA GLY A 172 -7.95 -1.97 9.27
C GLY A 172 -7.94 -0.47 9.03
N ILE A 173 -7.37 -0.02 7.91
CA ILE A 173 -7.35 1.40 7.50
C ILE A 173 -8.78 1.93 7.33
N SER A 174 -9.65 1.17 6.67
CA SER A 174 -11.02 1.59 6.43
C SER A 174 -11.80 1.74 7.73
N LYS A 175 -11.66 0.79 8.67
CA LYS A 175 -12.24 0.88 10.02
C LYS A 175 -11.69 2.08 10.80
N ALA A 176 -10.38 2.29 10.79
CA ALA A 176 -9.74 3.44 11.44
C ALA A 176 -10.23 4.80 10.89
N LEU A 177 -10.71 4.83 9.64
CA LEU A 177 -11.27 6.02 9.01
C LEU A 177 -12.80 6.10 9.05
N GLY A 178 -13.47 5.08 9.62
CA GLY A 178 -14.93 5.01 9.66
C GLY A 178 -15.58 4.77 8.28
N VAL A 179 -14.88 4.12 7.37
CA VAL A 179 -15.37 3.77 6.02
C VAL A 179 -15.76 2.31 5.98
N THR A 180 -17.00 2.03 5.57
CA THR A 180 -17.51 0.67 5.43
C THR A 180 -16.85 -0.03 4.25
N VAL A 181 -16.15 -1.14 4.52
CA VAL A 181 -15.68 -2.04 3.46
C VAL A 181 -16.84 -2.95 3.07
N LYS A 182 -17.29 -2.88 1.82
CA LYS A 182 -18.18 -3.91 1.27
C LYS A 182 -17.35 -5.18 1.11
N THR A 183 -17.43 -6.09 2.09
CA THR A 183 -16.87 -7.43 1.96
C THR A 183 -17.67 -8.20 0.92
N THR A 184 -17.14 -8.36 -0.29
CA THR A 184 -17.57 -9.44 -1.17
C THR A 184 -17.07 -10.75 -0.59
N VAL A 185 -17.89 -11.36 0.26
CA VAL A 185 -17.71 -12.76 0.65
C VAL A 185 -18.29 -13.61 -0.47
N GLY A 186 -17.47 -14.46 -1.08
CA GLY A 186 -17.95 -15.62 -1.85
C GLY A 186 -17.66 -15.61 -3.35
N GLU A 187 -16.96 -16.68 -3.76
CA GLU A 187 -17.06 -17.40 -5.03
C GLU A 187 -16.36 -16.84 -6.27
N GLY A 188 -15.35 -17.60 -6.70
CA GLY A 188 -15.05 -17.81 -8.11
C GLY A 188 -14.29 -16.69 -8.81
N ASN A 189 -12.96 -16.81 -8.84
CA ASN A 189 -12.08 -16.47 -9.95
C ASN A 189 -12.62 -15.53 -11.06
N ARG A 190 -13.00 -14.30 -10.69
CA ARG A 190 -13.06 -13.13 -11.57
C ARG A 190 -12.50 -11.98 -10.76
N GLU A 191 -11.26 -11.59 -11.07
CA GLU A 191 -10.59 -10.47 -10.43
C GLU A 191 -11.51 -9.25 -10.47
N THR A 192 -12.00 -8.83 -9.30
CA THR A 192 -12.69 -7.56 -9.20
C THR A 192 -11.68 -6.49 -9.64
N PRO A 193 -11.96 -5.68 -10.68
CA PRO A 193 -10.93 -4.83 -11.25
C PRO A 193 -10.39 -3.85 -10.21
N SER A 194 -9.06 -3.81 -10.05
CA SER A 194 -8.39 -2.96 -9.07
C SER A 194 -8.79 -1.49 -9.26
N ARG A 195 -8.64 -0.68 -8.20
CA ARG A 195 -8.90 0.76 -8.29
C ARG A 195 -8.13 1.44 -9.43
N ILE A 196 -6.88 1.04 -9.64
CA ILE A 196 -6.05 1.56 -10.74
C ILE A 196 -6.61 1.07 -12.09
N HIS A 197 -7.04 -0.18 -12.19
CA HIS A 197 -7.68 -0.70 -13.41
C HIS A 197 -8.95 0.09 -13.75
N LYS A 198 -9.84 0.34 -12.78
CA LYS A 198 -11.05 1.15 -13.00
C LYS A 198 -10.73 2.55 -13.52
N LYS A 199 -9.76 3.22 -12.89
CA LYS A 199 -9.30 4.54 -13.34
C LYS A 199 -8.63 4.50 -14.71
N ALA A 200 -7.86 3.45 -15.01
CA ALA A 200 -7.22 3.27 -16.31
C ALA A 200 -8.27 3.06 -17.41
N VAL A 201 -9.31 2.25 -17.12
CA VAL A 201 -10.48 2.04 -17.99
C VAL A 201 -11.24 3.36 -18.20
N GLU A 202 -11.52 4.11 -17.14
CA GLU A 202 -12.17 5.44 -17.25
C GLU A 202 -11.33 6.41 -18.07
N TRP A 203 -10.03 6.52 -17.80
CA TRP A 203 -9.12 7.36 -18.56
C TRP A 203 -9.09 6.97 -20.04
N ALA A 204 -8.99 5.67 -20.34
CA ALA A 204 -8.94 5.18 -21.71
C ALA A 204 -10.28 5.38 -22.44
N ARG A 205 -11.43 5.29 -21.75
CA ARG A 205 -12.75 5.68 -22.28
C ARG A 205 -12.83 7.17 -22.59
N MET A 206 -12.46 8.03 -21.62
CA MET A 206 -12.46 9.50 -21.79
C MET A 206 -11.55 9.94 -22.93
N ASN A 207 -10.48 9.20 -23.17
CA ASN A 207 -9.51 9.48 -24.22
C ASN A 207 -9.83 8.75 -25.53
N SER A 208 -11.01 8.13 -25.66
CA SER A 208 -11.47 7.40 -26.86
C SER A 208 -10.45 6.36 -27.36
N ILE A 209 -9.70 5.77 -26.44
CA ILE A 209 -8.77 4.67 -26.73
C ILE A 209 -9.58 3.38 -26.95
N PHE A 210 -10.70 3.22 -26.24
CA PHE A 210 -11.71 2.18 -26.43
C PHE A 210 -13.06 2.62 -25.85
N ASP A 211 -14.16 1.98 -26.26
CA ASP A 211 -15.52 2.25 -25.77
C ASP A 211 -15.89 1.47 -24.50
N GLY A 212 -15.08 0.47 -24.14
CA GLY A 212 -15.29 -0.37 -22.98
C GLY A 212 -16.44 -1.36 -23.10
N SER A 213 -16.83 -1.71 -24.33
CA SER A 213 -17.58 -2.93 -24.61
C SER A 213 -16.68 -4.15 -24.35
N ASP A 214 -17.19 -5.08 -23.56
CA ASP A 214 -16.58 -6.36 -23.17
C ASP A 214 -15.12 -6.35 -22.65
N PRO A 215 -14.89 -5.99 -21.36
CA PRO A 215 -13.56 -6.00 -20.77
C PRO A 215 -12.97 -7.41 -20.55
N ALA A 216 -13.75 -8.48 -20.80
CA ALA A 216 -13.33 -9.86 -20.57
C ALA A 216 -12.80 -10.56 -21.83
N GLU A 217 -13.02 -10.00 -23.03
CA GLU A 217 -12.51 -10.58 -24.26
C GLU A 217 -11.02 -10.25 -24.51
N PRO A 218 -10.24 -11.20 -25.07
CA PRO A 218 -8.88 -10.93 -25.50
C PRO A 218 -8.83 -9.80 -26.54
N ILE A 219 -7.96 -8.81 -26.30
CA ILE A 219 -7.76 -7.71 -27.25
C ILE A 219 -7.27 -8.22 -28.62
N THR A 220 -7.91 -7.78 -29.69
CA THR A 220 -7.52 -8.13 -31.06
C THR A 220 -6.34 -7.27 -31.54
N ARG A 221 -5.54 -7.78 -32.49
CA ARG A 221 -4.47 -6.99 -33.13
C ARG A 221 -4.99 -5.71 -33.78
N GLN A 222 -6.18 -5.75 -34.37
CA GLN A 222 -6.83 -4.59 -34.97
C GLN A 222 -7.12 -3.51 -33.92
N GLN A 223 -7.67 -3.89 -32.76
CA GLN A 223 -7.92 -2.95 -31.66
C GLN A 223 -6.61 -2.34 -31.14
N VAL A 224 -5.55 -3.13 -30.97
CA VAL A 224 -4.22 -2.61 -30.57
C VAL A 224 -3.69 -1.59 -31.57
N LEU A 225 -3.74 -1.90 -32.88
CA LEU A 225 -3.27 -0.98 -33.93
C LEU A 225 -4.10 0.31 -33.98
N GLN A 226 -5.41 0.21 -33.80
CA GLN A 226 -6.30 1.38 -33.74
C GLN A 226 -5.98 2.28 -32.54
N MET A 227 -5.70 1.68 -31.37
CA MET A 227 -5.28 2.42 -30.17
C MET A 227 -3.97 3.17 -30.40
N ILE A 228 -2.96 2.49 -30.97
CA ILE A 228 -1.64 3.09 -31.27
C ILE A 228 -1.79 4.24 -32.29
N TYR A 229 -2.57 4.05 -33.35
CA TYR A 229 -2.83 5.08 -34.36
C TYR A 229 -3.50 6.32 -33.74
N ASN A 230 -4.56 6.13 -32.95
CA ASN A 230 -5.29 7.23 -32.31
C ASN A 230 -4.41 8.04 -31.34
N ASP A 231 -3.56 7.36 -30.56
CA ASP A 231 -2.63 8.02 -29.64
C ASP A 231 -1.57 8.85 -30.39
N ASN A 232 -0.98 8.31 -31.45
CA ASN A 232 -0.01 9.05 -32.27
C ASN A 232 -0.66 10.24 -33.01
N LYS A 233 -1.86 10.06 -33.56
CA LYS A 233 -2.62 11.15 -34.18
C LYS A 233 -2.91 12.27 -33.19
N ARG A 234 -3.25 11.95 -31.93
CA ARG A 234 -3.44 12.95 -30.86
C ARG A 234 -2.16 13.68 -30.51
N LYS A 235 -1.02 12.99 -30.50
CA LYS A 235 0.31 13.56 -30.20
C LYS A 235 0.90 14.35 -31.36
N GLY A 236 0.28 14.34 -32.55
CA GLY A 236 0.81 15.00 -33.74
C GLY A 236 2.06 14.33 -34.29
N THR A 237 2.24 13.04 -34.02
CA THR A 237 3.39 12.23 -34.47
C THR A 237 3.08 11.40 -35.72
N LEU A 238 1.91 11.62 -36.32
CA LEU A 238 1.43 11.05 -37.58
C LEU A 238 0.88 12.17 -38.48
#